data_AF-A0A537NJX5-F1
#
_entry.id   AF-A0A537NJX5-F1
#
_cell.length_a   1.000
_cell.length_b   1.000
_cell.length_c   1.000
_cell.angle_alpha   90.00
_cell.angle_beta   90.00
_cell.angle_gamma   90.00
#
_symmetry.space_group_name_H-M   'P 1'
#
loop_
_entity.id
_entity.type
_entity.pdbx_description
1 polymer ?
#
loop_
_entity_poly.entity_id
_entity_poly.type
_entity_poly.pdbx_seq_one_letter_code
_entity_poly.pdbx_strand_id
1 'polypeptide(L)'
;MAPLAPWFDRIRYAFLIGEASDLFASQLAGKLPFERCGDLQSALAAAHARAQGEASEPAVVLLSPACASWDQWQSYEHRGDAFRVMARALPGAERVGRAA
;
A
#
# COMPACT_ATOMS: atom_id res chain seq x y z
N MET A 1 -5.08 -0.26 17.50
CA MET A 1 -5.66 -1.09 16.41
C MET A 1 -6.61 -2.21 16.85
N ALA A 2 -6.99 -2.31 18.14
CA ALA A 2 -7.95 -3.33 18.60
C ALA A 2 -9.27 -3.46 17.77
N PRO A 3 -9.83 -2.38 17.17
CA PRO A 3 -11.07 -2.48 16.39
C PRO A 3 -10.91 -3.06 14.96
N LEU A 4 -9.69 -3.10 14.41
CA LEU A 4 -9.46 -3.46 13.00
C LEU A 4 -9.06 -4.92 12.77
N ALA A 5 -8.67 -5.62 13.84
CA ALA A 5 -8.26 -7.02 13.79
C ALA A 5 -9.27 -7.94 13.09
N PRO A 6 -10.61 -7.77 13.25
CA PRO A 6 -11.59 -8.60 12.54
C PRO A 6 -11.57 -8.48 11.01
N TRP A 7 -10.91 -7.45 10.45
CA TRP A 7 -10.87 -7.21 9.00
C TRP A 7 -9.56 -7.65 8.36
N PHE A 8 -8.58 -8.12 9.13
CA PHE A 8 -7.27 -8.51 8.61
C PHE A 8 -7.36 -9.68 7.63
N ASP A 9 -8.34 -10.56 7.78
CA ASP A 9 -8.59 -11.68 6.85
C ASP A 9 -8.97 -11.23 5.44
N ARG A 10 -9.36 -9.95 5.26
CA ARG A 10 -9.65 -9.36 3.94
C ARG A 10 -8.42 -8.77 3.27
N ILE A 11 -7.31 -8.66 4.00
CA ILE A 11 -6.06 -8.09 3.50
C ILE A 11 -5.19 -9.27 3.09
N ARG A 12 -4.77 -9.31 1.82
CA ARG A 12 -3.87 -10.38 1.33
C ARG A 12 -2.43 -10.17 1.81
N TYR A 13 -1.97 -8.92 1.84
CA TYR A 13 -0.60 -8.54 2.18
C TYR A 13 -0.51 -7.06 2.54
N ALA A 14 0.44 -6.67 3.40
CA ALA A 14 0.72 -5.27 3.72
C ALA A 14 2.15 -4.85 3.35
N PHE A 15 2.27 -3.70 2.70
CA PHE A 15 3.55 -3.08 2.32
C PHE A 15 3.77 -1.84 3.19
N LEU A 16 4.77 -1.90 4.07
CA LEU A 16 5.01 -0.87 5.08
C LEU A 16 6.07 0.13 4.60
N ILE A 17 5.79 1.42 4.81
CA ILE A 17 6.65 2.54 4.40
C ILE A 17 6.84 3.55 5.55
N GLY A 18 7.93 4.30 5.50
CA GLY A 18 8.23 5.38 6.44
C GLY A 18 8.50 4.90 7.87
N GLU A 19 8.57 5.86 8.79
CA GLU A 19 9.02 5.66 10.17
C GLU A 19 8.06 4.81 11.02
N ALA A 20 6.77 4.87 10.71
CA ALA A 20 5.76 4.07 11.40
C ALA A 20 5.82 2.57 11.03
N SER A 21 6.71 2.15 10.11
CA SER A 21 6.84 0.75 9.68
C SER A 21 7.04 -0.21 10.85
N ASP A 22 7.84 0.16 11.85
CA ASP A 22 8.09 -0.71 13.01
C ASP A 22 6.87 -0.86 13.93
N LEU A 23 6.13 0.24 14.11
CA LEU A 23 4.87 0.21 14.85
C LEU A 23 3.88 -0.74 14.18
N PHE A 24 3.67 -0.62 12.85
CA PHE A 24 2.76 -1.49 12.13
C PHE A 24 3.26 -2.94 12.08
N ALA A 25 4.56 -3.17 11.87
CA ALA A 25 5.15 -4.51 11.85
C ALA A 25 4.88 -5.26 13.16
N SER A 26 5.06 -4.59 14.31
CA SER A 26 4.77 -5.19 15.63
C SER A 26 3.29 -5.59 15.80
N GLN A 27 2.38 -4.86 15.17
CA GLN A 27 0.93 -5.09 15.27
C GLN A 27 0.42 -6.15 14.30
N LEU A 28 1.06 -6.26 13.13
CA LEU A 28 0.73 -7.21 12.06
C LEU A 28 1.43 -8.56 12.24
N ALA A 29 2.54 -8.61 12.98
CA ALA A 29 3.28 -9.84 13.28
C ALA A 29 2.35 -10.95 13.82
N GLY A 30 2.37 -12.10 13.15
CA GLY A 30 1.54 -13.25 13.49
C GLY A 30 0.06 -13.16 13.09
N LYS A 31 -0.37 -12.07 12.44
CA LYS A 31 -1.77 -11.86 12.02
C LYS A 31 -1.95 -11.67 10.52
N LEU A 32 -1.00 -11.01 9.87
CA LEU A 32 -1.06 -10.69 8.44
C LEU A 32 0.36 -10.73 7.87
N PRO A 33 0.59 -11.31 6.67
CA PRO A 33 1.88 -11.21 6.02
C PRO A 33 2.16 -9.78 5.57
N PHE A 34 3.38 -9.31 5.82
CA PHE A 34 3.80 -7.96 5.47
C PHE A 34 5.29 -7.91 5.13
N GLU A 35 5.71 -6.85 4.45
CA GLU A 35 7.12 -6.50 4.28
C GLU A 35 7.37 -5.00 4.52
N ARG A 36 8.61 -4.66 4.86
CA ARG A 36 9.06 -3.28 5.03
C ARG A 36 9.76 -2.83 3.75
N CYS A 37 9.12 -1.95 2.99
CA CYS A 37 9.62 -1.44 1.72
C CYS A 37 10.41 -0.12 1.87
N GLY A 38 10.25 0.57 2.99
CA GLY A 38 10.93 1.84 3.28
C GLY A 38 10.25 3.04 2.62
N ASP A 39 10.09 3.01 1.31
CA ASP A 39 9.49 4.11 0.52
C ASP A 39 8.30 3.67 -0.36
N LEU A 40 7.54 4.65 -0.85
CA LEU A 40 6.32 4.43 -1.63
C LEU A 40 6.57 3.79 -2.99
N GLN A 41 7.69 4.10 -3.65
CA GLN A 41 8.02 3.57 -4.97
C GLN A 41 8.34 2.08 -4.85
N SER A 42 9.19 1.72 -3.90
CA SER A 42 9.56 0.34 -3.57
C SER A 42 8.32 -0.48 -3.17
N ALA A 43 7.43 0.10 -2.34
CA ALA A 43 6.19 -0.57 -1.95
C ALA A 43 5.25 -0.83 -3.13
N LEU A 44 5.08 0.15 -4.02
CA LEU A 44 4.22 -0.02 -5.19
C LEU A 44 4.78 -1.03 -6.19
N ALA A 45 6.10 -1.03 -6.42
CA ALA A 45 6.75 -2.02 -7.28
C ALA A 45 6.56 -3.45 -6.74
N ALA A 46 6.75 -3.66 -5.44
CA ALA A 46 6.55 -4.95 -4.80
C ALA A 46 5.07 -5.37 -4.82
N ALA A 47 4.14 -4.45 -4.56
CA ALA A 47 2.72 -4.70 -4.64
C ALA A 47 2.27 -5.09 -6.07
N HIS A 48 2.80 -4.41 -7.08
CA HIS A 48 2.51 -4.73 -8.47
C HIS A 48 3.06 -6.12 -8.86
N ALA A 49 4.32 -6.40 -8.54
CA ALA A 49 4.93 -7.70 -8.83
C ALA A 49 4.17 -8.86 -8.16
N ARG A 50 3.77 -8.67 -6.90
CA ARG A 50 2.96 -9.66 -6.17
C ARG A 50 1.58 -9.85 -6.80
N ALA A 51 0.91 -8.76 -7.14
CA ALA A 51 -0.41 -8.80 -7.78
C ALA A 51 -0.37 -9.51 -9.15
N GLN A 52 0.71 -9.36 -9.92
CA GLN A 52 0.88 -10.06 -11.20
C GLN A 52 1.21 -11.55 -11.03
N GLY A 53 1.90 -11.93 -9.95
CA GLY A 53 2.25 -13.32 -9.65
C GLY A 53 1.10 -14.15 -9.06
N GLU A 54 0.05 -13.52 -8.56
CA GLU A 54 -1.14 -14.21 -8.05
C GLU A 54 -2.05 -14.63 -9.21
N ALA A 55 -2.17 -15.94 -9.45
CA ALA A 55 -3.01 -16.51 -10.51
C ALA A 55 -4.52 -16.51 -10.21
N SER A 56 -4.92 -16.00 -9.05
CA SER A 56 -6.32 -15.94 -8.58
C SER A 56 -6.84 -14.50 -8.64
N GLU A 57 -8.16 -14.36 -8.77
CA GLU A 57 -9.01 -13.16 -8.78
C GLU A 57 -8.33 -11.78 -8.69
N PRO A 58 -8.79 -10.80 -9.50
CA PRO A 58 -8.16 -9.48 -9.63
C PRO A 58 -7.77 -8.90 -8.27
N ALA A 59 -6.46 -8.70 -8.09
CA ALA A 59 -5.91 -8.14 -6.87
C ALA A 59 -6.11 -6.62 -6.84
N VAL A 60 -6.48 -6.09 -5.67
CA VAL A 60 -6.61 -4.65 -5.44
C VAL A 60 -5.41 -4.14 -4.66
N VAL A 61 -4.69 -3.17 -5.22
CA VAL A 61 -3.64 -2.42 -4.51
C VAL A 61 -4.25 -1.10 -4.02
N LEU A 62 -4.35 -0.96 -2.70
CA LEU A 62 -4.91 0.23 -2.05
C LEU A 62 -3.84 0.98 -1.26
N LEU A 63 -3.65 2.26 -1.58
CA LEU A 63 -2.90 3.17 -0.73
C LEU A 63 -3.81 3.69 0.40
N SER A 64 -3.66 3.17 1.61
CA SER A 64 -4.38 3.63 2.82
C SER A 64 -3.39 4.02 3.93
N PRO A 65 -2.86 5.25 3.91
CA PRO A 65 -1.91 5.70 4.90
C PRO A 65 -2.65 5.99 6.21
N ALA A 66 -2.54 5.07 7.18
CA ALA A 66 -3.09 5.21 8.53
C ALA A 66 -2.35 6.25 9.41
N CYS A 67 -1.28 6.87 8.89
CA CYS A 67 -0.56 7.96 9.53
C CYS A 67 -0.59 9.24 8.66
N ALA A 68 -0.90 10.36 9.31
CA ALA A 68 -0.64 11.69 8.78
C ALA A 68 0.87 11.78 8.51
N SER A 69 1.24 11.90 7.24
CA SER A 69 2.63 12.03 6.79
C SER A 69 3.29 13.23 7.45
N TRP A 70 4.32 13.02 8.26
CA TRP A 70 5.17 14.12 8.74
C TRP A 70 6.66 13.97 8.42
N ASP A 71 7.14 12.92 7.73
CA ASP A 71 8.60 12.81 7.45
C ASP A 71 9.03 12.61 5.99
N GLN A 72 8.13 12.43 5.02
CA GLN A 72 8.54 12.24 3.60
C GLN A 72 7.78 13.07 2.56
N TRP A 73 6.69 13.76 2.93
CA TRP A 73 5.83 14.47 1.97
C TRP A 73 5.26 15.75 2.56
N GLN A 74 5.26 16.84 1.77
CA GLN A 74 4.77 18.17 2.20
C GLN A 74 3.28 18.21 2.53
N SER A 75 2.47 17.31 1.96
CA SER A 75 1.04 17.19 2.26
C SER A 75 0.49 15.80 1.93
N TYR A 76 -0.71 15.48 2.42
CA TYR A 76 -1.39 14.21 2.11
C TYR A 76 -1.77 14.11 0.63
N GLU A 77 -2.12 15.25 0.01
CA GLU A 77 -2.43 15.36 -1.42
C GLU A 77 -1.20 15.03 -2.27
N HIS A 78 -0.04 15.58 -1.91
CA HIS A 78 1.20 15.32 -2.64
C HIS A 78 1.52 13.82 -2.70
N ARG A 79 1.37 13.11 -1.58
CA ARG A 79 1.57 11.66 -1.53
C ARG A 79 0.55 10.90 -2.39
N GLY A 80 -0.72 11.33 -2.36
CA GLY A 80 -1.77 10.75 -3.21
C GLY A 80 -1.52 10.95 -4.69
N ASP A 81 -1.07 12.15 -5.07
CA ASP A 81 -0.70 12.47 -6.46
C ASP A 81 0.54 11.70 -6.91
N ALA A 82 1.56 11.60 -6.08
CA ALA A 82 2.74 10.79 -6.34
C ALA A 82 2.36 9.32 -6.60
N PHE A 83 1.52 8.73 -5.74
CA PHE A 83 1.00 7.38 -5.96
C PHE A 83 0.22 7.25 -7.27
N ARG A 84 -0.65 8.21 -7.59
CA ARG A 84 -1.42 8.22 -8.85
C ARG A 84 -0.51 8.29 -10.07
N VAL A 85 0.55 9.09 -10.02
CA VAL A 85 1.55 9.20 -11.09
C VAL A 85 2.29 7.87 -11.25
N MET A 86 2.80 7.31 -10.15
CA MET A 86 3.55 6.05 -10.19
C MET A 86 2.67 4.86 -10.64
N ALA A 87 1.43 4.77 -10.13
CA ALA A 87 0.50 3.71 -10.53
C ALA A 87 0.15 3.78 -12.02
N ARG A 88 0.06 4.99 -12.59
CA ARG A 88 -0.13 5.19 -14.03
C ARG A 88 1.10 4.86 -14.87
N ALA A 89 2.29 4.92 -14.29
CA ALA A 89 3.53 4.57 -14.98
C ALA A 89 3.80 3.05 -14.98
N LEU A 90 2.98 2.25 -14.29
CA LEU A 90 3.14 0.80 -14.27
C LEU A 90 2.85 0.19 -15.65
N PRO A 91 3.59 -0.87 -16.05
CA PRO A 91 3.31 -1.59 -17.28
C PRO A 91 1.87 -2.13 -17.30
N GLY A 92 1.16 -1.92 -18.41
CA GLY A 92 -0.22 -2.39 -18.57
C GLY A 92 -1.27 -1.61 -17.76
N ALA A 93 -0.90 -0.47 -17.16
CA ALA A 93 -1.85 0.36 -16.44
C ALA A 93 -2.88 0.99 -17.39
N GLU A 94 -4.14 0.57 -17.27
CA GLU A 94 -5.28 1.20 -17.95
C GLU A 94 -6.13 1.99 -16.94
N ARG A 95 -6.59 3.18 -17.34
CA ARG A 95 -7.54 3.94 -16.51
C ARG A 95 -8.95 3.39 -16.71
N VAL A 96 -9.42 2.65 -15.72
CA VAL A 96 -10.83 2.27 -15.62
C VAL A 96 -11.58 3.37 -14.85
N GLY A 97 -12.03 4.42 -15.55
CA GLY A 97 -12.90 5.48 -15.01
C GLY A 97 -12.35 6.91 -15.02
N ARG A 98 -13.25 7.90 -14.90
CA ARG A 98 -12.93 9.34 -14.73
C ARG A 98 -12.82 9.66 -13.24
N ALA A 99 -11.75 10.36 -12.84
CA ALA A 99 -11.79 11.11 -11.58
C ALA A 99 -12.80 12.25 -11.78
N ALA A 100 -13.82 12.30 -10.93
CA ALA A 100 -14.78 13.39 -10.87
C ALA A 100 -14.08 14.70 -10.48
#